data_AF-A0A3A8GZ38-F1
#
_entry.id   AF-A0A3A8GZ38-F1
#
_cell.length_a   1.000
_cell.length_b   1.000
_cell.length_c   1.000
_cell.angle_alpha   90.00
_cell.angle_beta   90.00
_cell.angle_gamma   90.00
#
_symmetry.space_group_name_H-M   'P 1'
#
loop_
_entity.id
_entity.type
_entity.pdbx_description
1 polymer ?
#
loop_
_entity_poly.entity_id
_entity_poly.type
_entity_poly.pdbx_seq_one_letter_code
_entity_poly.pdbx_strand_id
1 'polypeptide(L)'
;MKLAPALALIGHSGAGKTTLLERLLPELASRGLRVAYVKHSSDAHPLQRPGSDTARLDAAGAVLTGFATPDGTQLTTRQPLSPSLLARDADRVDLVLVEGWKDGPLPKLEVWREGLEAPLAASRPDVLALVTDAPALPSTVDSRPRVPATVHAVADFLTAWLRDQSAPPKVFRPEPRGVTHRAVRRFDGDTLRAAEDDRVAVEEPLEIRVNGDPVATTMRTPGHDRELAVGFLFAEGILEDGDDLGSLFHCGHPGEEGYGNVLEVVPAAGAVLDLERVEATRRGTLTTSACGVCGRRDVDDLMATCESVAPGPVLSARTVALATERLRAIQHTFELTGGVHAAAALDAHGALLAAHEDVGRHNAVDKVVGALVLAGAVRSPRRLPTPPFPAAPTVLAVSGRASFEIVQKAARARIPVVVSVSAASSLAIDLALRAGVTLAAFSRNGRCNVYTATDRLEPQPQPSGFPHDFRHDPAR
;
A
#
# COMPACT_ATOMS: atom_id res chain seq x y z
N MET A 1 -4.51 4.44 22.00
CA MET A 1 -4.31 3.13 22.67
C MET A 1 -4.81 2.06 21.73
N LYS A 2 -4.01 1.02 21.49
CA LYS A 2 -4.44 -0.14 20.68
C LYS A 2 -5.50 -0.89 21.51
N LEU A 3 -6.68 -1.13 20.95
CA LEU A 3 -7.69 -1.95 21.59
C LEU A 3 -7.29 -3.41 21.44
N ALA A 4 -7.31 -4.18 22.53
CA ALA A 4 -7.21 -5.63 22.42
C ALA A 4 -8.43 -6.13 21.63
N PRO A 5 -8.26 -6.99 20.61
CA PRO A 5 -9.38 -7.58 19.90
C PRO A 5 -10.36 -8.25 20.87
N ALA A 6 -11.65 -7.98 20.70
CA ALA A 6 -12.70 -8.50 21.57
C ALA A 6 -13.81 -9.16 20.74
N LEU A 7 -14.27 -10.34 21.17
CA LEU A 7 -15.29 -11.12 20.48
C LEU A 7 -16.29 -11.68 21.50
N ALA A 8 -17.58 -11.67 21.15
CA ALA A 8 -18.62 -12.23 21.99
C ALA A 8 -19.01 -13.66 21.55
N LEU A 9 -19.06 -14.60 22.50
CA LEU A 9 -19.67 -15.92 22.29
C LEU A 9 -21.12 -15.88 22.76
N ILE A 10 -22.04 -15.96 21.80
CA ILE A 10 -23.49 -15.94 22.04
C ILE A 10 -24.12 -17.29 21.71
N GLY A 11 -25.41 -17.40 22.01
CA GLY A 11 -26.19 -18.62 21.82
C GLY A 11 -27.26 -18.75 22.88
N HIS A 12 -28.27 -19.56 22.62
CA HIS A 12 -29.37 -19.82 23.54
C HIS A 12 -28.89 -20.50 24.83
N SER A 13 -29.74 -20.49 25.86
CA SER A 13 -29.46 -21.25 27.09
C SER A 13 -29.34 -22.74 26.74
N GLY A 14 -28.40 -23.45 27.38
CA GLY A 14 -28.14 -24.85 27.06
C GLY A 14 -27.30 -25.12 25.80
N ALA A 15 -26.92 -24.10 25.01
CA ALA A 15 -26.08 -24.29 23.83
C ALA A 15 -24.65 -24.81 24.12
N GLY A 16 -24.22 -24.84 25.38
CA GLY A 16 -22.90 -25.32 25.80
C GLY A 16 -21.77 -24.29 25.67
N LYS A 17 -22.09 -22.99 25.69
CA LYS A 17 -21.12 -21.88 25.62
C LYS A 17 -20.04 -21.97 26.70
N THR A 18 -20.46 -22.10 27.97
CA THR A 18 -19.55 -22.19 29.11
C THR A 18 -18.65 -23.42 29.01
N THR A 19 -19.21 -24.58 28.67
CA THR A 19 -18.45 -25.84 28.47
C THR A 19 -17.44 -25.73 27.32
N LEU A 20 -17.77 -25.02 26.24
CA LEU A 20 -16.84 -24.74 25.16
C LEU A 20 -15.71 -23.83 25.65
N LEU A 21 -16.03 -22.74 26.35
CA LEU A 21 -15.06 -21.76 26.85
C LEU A 21 -14.08 -22.37 27.87
N GLU A 22 -14.56 -23.21 28.79
CA GLU A 22 -13.73 -23.92 29.76
C GLU A 22 -12.61 -24.74 29.10
N ARG A 23 -12.91 -25.36 27.95
CA ARG A 23 -11.94 -26.16 27.20
C ARG A 23 -11.13 -25.32 26.20
N LEU A 24 -11.70 -24.24 25.70
CA LEU A 24 -11.09 -23.35 24.73
C LEU A 24 -10.01 -22.46 25.35
N LEU A 25 -10.20 -21.99 26.60
CA LEU A 25 -9.23 -21.12 27.25
C LEU A 25 -7.84 -21.77 27.42
N PRO A 26 -7.71 -23.02 27.90
CA PRO A 26 -6.42 -23.71 27.92
C PRO A 26 -5.81 -23.93 26.54
N GLU A 27 -6.62 -24.21 25.52
CA GLU A 27 -6.13 -24.38 24.14
C GLU A 27 -5.61 -23.07 23.54
N LEU A 28 -6.28 -21.94 23.77
CA LEU A 28 -5.76 -20.64 23.33
C LEU A 28 -4.47 -20.27 24.09
N ALA A 29 -4.39 -20.59 25.38
CA ALA A 29 -3.18 -20.38 26.18
C ALA A 29 -2.01 -21.26 25.71
N SER A 30 -2.25 -22.53 25.31
CA SER A 30 -1.22 -23.42 24.76
C SER A 30 -0.63 -22.89 23.45
N ARG A 31 -1.41 -22.09 22.70
CA ARG A 31 -1.01 -21.37 21.49
C ARG A 31 -0.32 -20.02 21.77
N GLY A 32 -0.08 -19.69 23.03
CA GLY A 32 0.62 -18.48 23.45
C GLY A 32 -0.25 -17.23 23.55
N LEU A 33 -1.59 -17.35 23.53
CA LEU A 33 -2.50 -16.21 23.67
C LEU A 33 -2.86 -15.96 25.14
N ARG A 34 -2.73 -14.70 25.59
CA ARG A 34 -3.24 -14.22 26.88
C ARG A 34 -4.70 -13.80 26.69
N VAL A 35 -5.64 -14.61 27.16
CA VAL A 35 -7.07 -14.38 26.95
C VAL A 35 -7.73 -13.82 28.21
N ALA A 36 -8.43 -12.70 28.09
CA ALA A 36 -9.34 -12.21 29.12
C ALA A 36 -10.75 -12.78 28.89
N TYR A 37 -11.44 -13.10 29.98
CA TYR A 37 -12.82 -13.58 29.94
C TYR A 37 -13.74 -12.61 30.67
N VAL A 38 -14.89 -12.31 30.08
CA VAL A 38 -15.93 -11.49 30.69
C VAL A 38 -17.28 -12.18 30.53
N LYS A 39 -18.05 -12.31 31.61
CA LYS A 39 -19.42 -12.80 31.57
C LYS A 39 -20.40 -11.64 31.54
N HIS A 40 -21.25 -11.59 30.52
CA HIS A 40 -22.36 -10.64 30.46
C HIS A 40 -23.68 -11.37 30.76
N SER A 41 -24.32 -10.99 31.86
CA SER A 41 -25.65 -11.48 32.25
C SER A 41 -26.70 -10.38 32.08
N SER A 42 -27.88 -10.73 31.58
CA SER A 42 -29.08 -9.87 31.65
C SER A 42 -29.76 -9.92 33.03
N ASP A 43 -29.49 -10.98 33.79
CA ASP A 43 -30.04 -11.16 35.13
C ASP A 43 -29.25 -10.35 36.16
N ALA A 44 -29.95 -9.82 37.16
CA ALA A 44 -29.33 -9.09 38.27
C ALA A 44 -28.34 -9.99 39.02
N HIS A 45 -27.04 -9.73 38.82
CA HIS A 45 -25.97 -10.39 39.54
C HIS A 45 -25.32 -9.39 40.51
N PRO A 46 -25.36 -9.63 41.83
CA PRO A 46 -24.78 -8.69 42.78
C PRO A 46 -23.26 -8.64 42.59
N LEU A 47 -22.72 -7.44 42.29
CA LEU A 47 -21.28 -7.23 42.07
C LEU A 47 -20.45 -7.33 43.36
N GLN A 48 -21.12 -7.28 44.52
CA GLN A 48 -20.55 -7.48 45.83
C GLN A 48 -21.27 -8.63 46.53
N ARG A 49 -20.54 -9.39 47.34
CA ARG A 49 -21.16 -10.43 48.16
C ARG A 49 -22.19 -9.79 49.10
N PRO A 50 -23.47 -10.22 49.09
CA PRO A 50 -24.48 -9.65 49.97
C PRO A 50 -24.05 -9.69 51.44
N GLY A 51 -24.18 -8.56 52.15
CA GLY A 51 -23.83 -8.43 53.56
C GLY A 51 -22.35 -8.21 53.89
N SER A 52 -21.45 -8.16 52.89
CA SER A 52 -20.03 -7.86 53.14
C SER A 52 -19.78 -6.39 53.46
N ASP A 53 -18.62 -6.09 54.06
CA ASP A 53 -18.15 -4.72 54.28
C ASP A 53 -18.08 -3.93 52.97
N THR A 54 -17.59 -4.56 51.91
CA THR A 54 -17.54 -3.95 50.57
C THR A 54 -18.94 -3.64 50.03
N ALA A 55 -19.95 -4.47 50.26
CA ALA A 55 -21.33 -4.20 49.87
C ALA A 55 -21.92 -3.01 50.66
N ARG A 56 -21.62 -2.91 51.96
CA ARG A 56 -22.06 -1.79 52.81
C ARG A 56 -21.43 -0.47 52.36
N LEU A 57 -20.13 -0.47 52.08
CA LEU A 57 -19.43 0.72 51.61
C LEU A 57 -19.83 1.11 50.18
N ASP A 58 -20.13 0.15 49.32
CA ASP A 58 -20.68 0.40 47.98
C ASP A 58 -22.07 1.05 48.07
N ALA A 59 -22.94 0.55 48.95
CA ALA A 59 -24.24 1.13 49.23
C ALA A 59 -24.13 2.54 49.86
N ALA A 60 -23.08 2.79 50.65
CA ALA A 60 -22.80 4.10 51.25
C ALA A 60 -22.26 5.13 50.24
N GLY A 61 -22.05 4.76 48.96
CA GLY A 61 -21.69 5.68 47.89
C GLY A 61 -20.22 5.68 47.48
N ALA A 62 -19.45 4.66 47.89
CA ALA A 62 -18.10 4.50 47.35
C ALA A 62 -18.15 4.33 45.81
N VAL A 63 -17.38 5.16 45.10
CA VAL A 63 -17.36 5.19 43.62
C VAL A 63 -16.62 3.98 43.03
N LEU A 64 -15.70 3.40 43.80
CA LEU A 64 -14.94 2.21 43.46
C LEU A 64 -14.79 1.36 44.73
N THR A 65 -15.22 0.10 44.68
CA THR A 65 -15.14 -0.83 45.81
C THR A 65 -14.37 -2.07 45.41
N GLY A 66 -13.62 -2.68 46.33
CA GLY A 66 -12.79 -3.82 45.98
C GLY A 66 -12.21 -4.54 47.18
N PHE A 67 -11.55 -5.65 46.92
CA PHE A 67 -10.80 -6.42 47.93
C PHE A 67 -9.41 -6.74 47.39
N ALA A 68 -8.42 -6.74 48.28
CA ALA A 68 -7.04 -7.08 47.98
C ALA A 68 -6.56 -8.16 48.96
N THR A 69 -5.88 -9.16 48.43
CA THR A 69 -5.31 -10.31 49.15
C THR A 69 -3.89 -10.58 48.60
N PRO A 70 -3.07 -11.41 49.27
CA PRO A 70 -1.79 -11.84 48.72
C PRO A 70 -1.90 -12.50 47.33
N ASP A 71 -3.04 -13.14 47.04
CA ASP A 71 -3.30 -13.83 45.77
C ASP A 71 -3.82 -12.90 44.67
N GLY A 72 -4.18 -11.65 45.01
CA GLY A 72 -4.60 -10.65 44.04
C GLY A 72 -5.66 -9.66 44.53
N THR A 73 -6.08 -8.81 43.60
CA THR A 73 -6.99 -7.69 43.83
C THR A 73 -8.17 -7.74 42.88
N GLN A 74 -9.37 -7.55 43.40
CA GLN A 74 -10.58 -7.29 42.62
C GLN A 74 -11.08 -5.87 42.87
N LEU A 75 -11.36 -5.15 41.79
CA LEU A 75 -12.02 -3.84 41.82
C LEU A 75 -13.35 -3.91 41.07
N THR A 76 -14.38 -3.36 41.70
CA THR A 76 -15.76 -3.31 41.22
C THR A 76 -16.10 -1.87 40.86
N THR A 77 -16.61 -1.68 39.64
CA THR A 77 -17.12 -0.40 39.13
C THR A 77 -18.58 -0.54 38.72
N ARG A 78 -19.34 0.55 38.79
CA ARG A 78 -20.73 0.63 38.30
C ARG A 78 -20.83 1.03 36.82
N GLN A 79 -19.70 1.07 36.11
CA GLN A 79 -19.70 1.36 34.68
C GLN A 79 -20.31 0.18 33.90
N PRO A 80 -21.26 0.45 32.98
CA PRO A 80 -21.78 -0.59 32.11
C PRO A 80 -20.66 -1.15 31.23
N LEU A 81 -20.81 -2.43 30.84
CA LEU A 81 -19.88 -3.05 29.92
C LEU A 81 -19.85 -2.25 28.61
N SER A 82 -18.65 -1.88 28.17
CA SER A 82 -18.43 -1.13 26.94
C SER A 82 -17.08 -1.53 26.31
N PRO A 83 -16.90 -1.36 24.99
CA PRO A 83 -15.61 -1.63 24.34
C PRO A 83 -14.45 -0.84 24.99
N SER A 84 -14.71 0.40 25.41
CA SER A 84 -13.74 1.25 26.11
C SER A 84 -13.36 0.72 27.50
N LEU A 85 -14.25 -0.02 28.17
CA LEU A 85 -13.93 -0.69 29.44
C LEU A 85 -13.01 -1.89 29.20
N LEU A 86 -13.28 -2.68 28.17
CA LEU A 86 -12.44 -3.82 27.76
C LEU A 86 -11.04 -3.38 27.30
N ALA A 87 -10.92 -2.14 26.82
CA ALA A 87 -9.67 -1.53 26.36
C ALA A 87 -8.61 -1.29 27.44
N ARG A 88 -9.02 -1.23 28.72
CA ARG A 88 -8.17 -0.66 29.78
C ARG A 88 -6.93 -1.49 30.09
N ASP A 89 -6.99 -2.80 29.82
CA ASP A 89 -5.89 -3.75 30.02
C ASP A 89 -5.34 -4.31 28.71
N ALA A 90 -5.51 -3.59 27.60
CA ALA A 90 -5.17 -4.07 26.25
C ALA A 90 -3.68 -4.45 26.08
N ASP A 91 -2.77 -3.90 26.88
CA ASP A 91 -1.34 -4.24 26.84
C ASP A 91 -1.03 -5.61 27.50
N ARG A 92 -1.96 -6.12 28.30
CA ARG A 92 -1.81 -7.38 29.09
C ARG A 92 -2.52 -8.57 28.46
N VAL A 93 -3.33 -8.33 27.44
CA VAL A 93 -4.29 -9.29 26.88
C VAL A 93 -4.19 -9.27 25.35
N ASP A 94 -4.15 -10.45 24.74
CA ASP A 94 -4.10 -10.61 23.29
C ASP A 94 -5.50 -10.79 22.67
N LEU A 95 -6.47 -11.26 23.47
CA LEU A 95 -7.87 -11.46 23.07
C LEU A 95 -8.81 -11.32 24.28
N VAL A 96 -9.93 -10.62 24.11
CA VAL A 96 -11.03 -10.59 25.09
C VAL A 96 -12.20 -11.44 24.57
N LEU A 97 -12.61 -12.44 25.35
CA LEU A 97 -13.80 -13.23 25.10
C LEU A 97 -14.93 -12.81 26.04
N VAL A 98 -16.05 -12.37 25.46
CA VAL A 98 -17.26 -12.03 26.22
C VAL A 98 -18.29 -13.15 26.05
N GLU A 99 -18.61 -13.86 27.13
CA GLU A 99 -19.74 -14.79 27.10
C GLU A 99 -21.06 -14.03 27.25
N GLY A 100 -21.91 -14.08 26.22
CA GLY A 100 -23.18 -13.34 26.18
C GLY A 100 -23.05 -12.00 25.46
N TRP A 101 -23.73 -10.99 25.97
CA TRP A 101 -23.84 -9.65 25.36
C TRP A 101 -24.40 -9.67 23.93
N LYS A 102 -25.57 -10.31 23.79
CA LYS A 102 -26.27 -10.48 22.50
C LYS A 102 -26.43 -9.15 21.77
N ASP A 103 -26.89 -8.11 22.45
CA ASP A 103 -27.13 -6.78 21.86
C ASP A 103 -25.92 -5.83 21.97
N GLY A 104 -24.76 -6.36 22.34
CA GLY A 104 -23.52 -5.59 22.41
C GLY A 104 -22.92 -5.27 21.03
N PRO A 105 -21.99 -4.32 20.93
CA PRO A 105 -21.41 -3.89 19.67
C PRO A 105 -20.27 -4.79 19.15
N LEU A 106 -19.91 -5.85 19.89
CA LEU A 106 -18.80 -6.73 19.51
C LEU A 106 -19.16 -7.67 18.36
N PRO A 107 -18.20 -8.07 17.51
CA PRO A 107 -18.38 -9.20 16.61
C PRO A 107 -18.64 -10.48 17.40
N LYS A 108 -19.37 -11.43 16.79
CA LYS A 108 -19.90 -12.57 17.53
C LYS A 108 -19.63 -13.91 16.88
N LEU A 109 -19.43 -14.93 17.71
CA LEU A 109 -19.60 -16.33 17.35
C LEU A 109 -20.86 -16.84 18.01
N GLU A 110 -21.74 -17.47 17.24
CA GLU A 110 -22.93 -18.10 17.81
C GLU A 110 -22.70 -19.60 17.98
N VAL A 111 -22.79 -20.08 19.22
CA VAL A 111 -22.87 -21.52 19.50
C VAL A 111 -24.31 -21.96 19.35
N TRP A 112 -24.56 -22.84 18.39
CA TRP A 112 -25.88 -23.36 18.09
C TRP A 112 -25.86 -24.89 17.99
N ARG A 113 -26.95 -25.54 18.41
CA ARG A 113 -27.13 -26.99 18.36
C ARG A 113 -28.52 -27.29 17.82
N GLU A 114 -28.62 -28.40 17.08
CA GLU A 114 -29.91 -28.92 16.63
C GLU A 114 -30.82 -29.23 17.84
N GLY A 115 -32.11 -28.93 17.71
CA GLY A 115 -33.11 -29.10 18.78
C GLY A 115 -33.23 -27.91 19.76
N LEU A 116 -32.37 -26.90 19.65
CA LEU A 116 -32.57 -25.61 20.32
C LEU A 116 -33.38 -24.63 19.45
N GLU A 117 -33.76 -23.50 20.04
CA GLU A 117 -34.38 -22.39 19.30
C GLU A 117 -33.56 -21.99 18.06
N ALA A 118 -34.23 -21.34 17.11
CA ALA A 118 -33.62 -20.89 15.87
C ALA A 118 -32.38 -20.01 16.12
N PRO A 119 -31.34 -20.11 15.28
CA PRO A 119 -30.13 -19.32 15.42
C PRO A 119 -30.41 -17.81 15.41
N LEU A 120 -29.78 -17.10 16.33
CA LEU A 120 -29.82 -15.65 16.44
C LEU A 120 -29.15 -14.96 15.23
N ALA A 121 -28.23 -15.64 14.54
CA ALA A 121 -27.53 -15.15 13.36
C ALA A 121 -28.46 -14.75 12.20
N ALA A 122 -29.70 -15.27 12.18
CA ALA A 122 -30.70 -14.92 11.18
C ALA A 122 -31.03 -13.41 11.19
N SER A 123 -31.01 -12.77 12.37
CA SER A 123 -31.34 -11.36 12.54
C SER A 123 -30.13 -10.51 12.98
N ARG A 124 -28.93 -11.10 13.01
CA ARG A 124 -27.72 -10.47 13.57
C ARG A 124 -26.56 -10.48 12.56
N PRO A 125 -26.35 -9.40 11.78
CA PRO A 125 -25.31 -9.34 10.75
C PRO A 125 -23.89 -9.49 11.31
N ASP A 126 -23.70 -9.05 12.56
CA ASP A 126 -22.50 -9.07 13.39
C ASP A 126 -22.08 -10.46 13.91
N VAL A 127 -22.86 -11.52 13.63
CA VAL A 127 -22.41 -12.90 13.82
C VAL A 127 -21.50 -13.33 12.68
N LEU A 128 -20.23 -13.57 13.00
CA LEU A 128 -19.20 -13.95 12.03
C LEU A 128 -19.34 -15.39 11.54
N ALA A 129 -19.67 -16.31 12.45
CA ALA A 129 -19.85 -17.73 12.14
C ALA A 129 -20.72 -18.44 13.18
N LEU A 130 -21.33 -19.56 12.78
CA LEU A 130 -21.98 -20.50 13.67
C LEU A 130 -21.02 -21.62 14.08
N VAL A 131 -20.85 -21.79 15.39
CA VAL A 131 -20.16 -22.93 16.00
C VAL A 131 -21.18 -24.05 16.19
N THR A 132 -21.13 -25.06 15.32
CA THR A 132 -22.14 -26.15 15.28
C THR A 132 -21.63 -27.40 14.56
N ASP A 133 -22.07 -28.56 15.05
CA ASP A 133 -21.88 -29.87 14.40
C ASP A 133 -23.17 -30.38 13.73
N ALA A 134 -24.24 -29.56 13.68
CA ALA A 134 -25.51 -29.97 13.08
C ALA A 134 -25.32 -30.32 11.60
N PRO A 135 -25.91 -31.42 11.09
CA PRO A 135 -25.70 -31.84 9.71
C PRO A 135 -26.21 -30.79 8.70
N ALA A 136 -27.32 -30.14 9.01
CA ALA A 136 -27.93 -29.07 8.23
C ALA A 136 -28.18 -27.82 9.07
N LEU A 137 -28.17 -26.66 8.41
CA LEU A 137 -28.55 -25.38 9.01
C LEU A 137 -29.98 -25.01 8.63
N PRO A 138 -30.70 -24.25 9.47
CA PRO A 138 -31.94 -23.60 9.06
C PRO A 138 -31.69 -22.69 7.85
N SER A 139 -32.63 -22.67 6.89
CA SER A 139 -32.51 -21.88 5.65
C SER A 139 -32.26 -20.39 5.87
N THR A 140 -32.66 -19.86 7.03
CA THR A 140 -32.43 -18.47 7.43
C THR A 140 -30.95 -18.13 7.68
N VAL A 141 -30.08 -19.14 7.86
CA VAL A 141 -28.65 -18.96 8.16
C VAL A 141 -27.73 -19.87 7.37
N ASP A 142 -28.23 -20.59 6.37
CA ASP A 142 -27.45 -21.56 5.59
C ASP A 142 -26.25 -20.92 4.84
N SER A 143 -26.32 -19.61 4.55
CA SER A 143 -25.23 -18.85 3.96
C SER A 143 -24.11 -18.45 4.94
N ARG A 144 -24.28 -18.69 6.25
CA ARG A 144 -23.30 -18.26 7.25
C ARG A 144 -22.13 -19.26 7.35
N PRO A 145 -20.89 -18.76 7.57
CA PRO A 145 -19.75 -19.64 7.82
C PRO A 145 -20.01 -20.57 9.01
N ARG A 146 -19.62 -21.83 8.85
CA ARG A 146 -19.72 -22.86 9.88
C ARG A 146 -18.34 -23.16 10.46
N VAL A 147 -18.26 -23.20 11.79
CA VAL A 147 -17.10 -23.68 12.53
C VAL A 147 -17.53 -24.96 13.24
N PRO A 148 -16.86 -26.10 13.03
CA PRO A 148 -17.13 -27.31 13.82
C PRO A 148 -17.10 -27.00 15.32
N ALA A 149 -18.00 -27.58 16.12
CA ALA A 149 -18.09 -27.30 17.56
C ALA A 149 -17.02 -28.05 18.38
N THR A 150 -15.82 -28.15 17.81
CA THR A 150 -14.62 -28.68 18.45
C THR A 150 -13.72 -27.54 18.93
N VAL A 151 -13.01 -27.78 20.02
CA VAL A 151 -12.11 -26.79 20.63
C VAL A 151 -11.04 -26.31 19.65
N HIS A 152 -10.42 -27.22 18.91
CA HIS A 152 -9.36 -26.90 17.94
C HIS A 152 -9.89 -26.04 16.79
N ALA A 153 -11.05 -26.37 16.20
CA ALA A 153 -11.60 -25.60 15.10
C ALA A 153 -11.98 -24.17 15.53
N VAL A 154 -12.54 -24.01 16.73
CA VAL A 154 -12.85 -22.68 17.28
C VAL A 154 -11.56 -21.91 17.59
N ALA A 155 -10.53 -22.56 18.12
CA ALA A 155 -9.23 -21.93 18.36
C ALA A 155 -8.52 -21.53 17.06
N ASP A 156 -8.60 -22.35 16.00
CA ASP A 156 -8.07 -22.04 14.67
C ASP A 156 -8.77 -20.83 14.07
N PHE A 157 -10.11 -20.79 14.14
CA PHE A 157 -10.90 -19.65 13.71
C PHE A 157 -10.49 -18.37 14.44
N LEU A 158 -10.39 -18.40 15.77
CA LEU A 158 -10.01 -17.24 16.57
C LEU A 158 -8.57 -16.78 16.28
N THR A 159 -7.65 -17.71 16.06
CA THR A 159 -6.27 -17.39 15.71
C THR A 159 -6.18 -16.75 14.33
N ALA A 160 -6.91 -17.26 13.35
CA ALA A 160 -6.99 -16.67 12.01
C ALA A 160 -7.61 -15.26 12.06
N TRP A 161 -8.73 -15.12 12.78
CA TRP A 161 -9.38 -13.84 13.00
C TRP A 161 -8.46 -12.82 13.68
N LEU A 162 -7.70 -13.22 14.70
CA LEU A 162 -6.72 -12.35 15.36
C LEU A 162 -5.59 -11.88 14.44
N ARG A 163 -5.14 -12.73 13.50
CA ARG A 163 -4.14 -12.35 12.49
C ARG A 163 -4.70 -11.27 11.56
N ASP A 164 -5.96 -11.40 11.15
CA ASP A 164 -6.65 -10.40 10.34
C ASP A 164 -6.85 -9.07 11.09
N GLN A 165 -7.05 -9.11 12.41
CA GLN A 165 -7.14 -7.92 13.27
C GLN A 165 -5.78 -7.29 13.59
N SER A 166 -4.69 -8.08 13.52
CA SER A 166 -3.31 -7.63 13.79
C SER A 166 -2.59 -7.12 12.55
N ALA A 167 -3.14 -7.41 11.36
CA ALA A 167 -2.77 -6.69 10.14
C ALA A 167 -2.94 -5.18 10.39
N PRO A 168 -2.08 -4.32 9.81
CA PRO A 168 -2.26 -2.87 9.94
C PRO A 168 -3.71 -2.54 9.59
N PRO A 169 -4.38 -1.66 10.36
CA PRO A 169 -5.80 -1.40 10.17
C PRO A 169 -6.02 -1.08 8.69
N LYS A 170 -6.96 -1.77 8.05
CA LYS A 170 -7.54 -1.30 6.79
C LYS A 170 -8.22 0.02 7.15
N VAL A 171 -7.45 1.10 7.13
CA VAL A 171 -7.99 2.44 6.91
C VAL A 171 -8.98 2.26 5.78
N PHE A 172 -10.24 2.66 5.96
CA PHE A 172 -11.14 2.83 4.83
C PHE A 172 -10.52 3.95 3.98
N ARG A 173 -9.53 3.57 3.17
CA ARG A 173 -9.09 4.35 2.05
C ARG A 173 -10.17 4.07 1.01
N PRO A 174 -10.89 5.08 0.51
CA PRO A 174 -11.67 4.87 -0.70
C PRO A 174 -10.79 4.13 -1.71
N GLU A 175 -11.34 3.14 -2.43
CA GLU A 175 -10.58 2.45 -3.47
C GLU A 175 -9.89 3.52 -4.35
N PRO A 176 -8.60 3.34 -4.69
CA PRO A 176 -7.88 4.34 -5.46
C PRO A 176 -8.69 4.67 -6.72
N ARG A 177 -8.73 5.94 -7.13
CA ARG A 177 -9.40 6.36 -8.38
C ARG A 177 -8.96 5.54 -9.59
N GLY A 178 -7.78 4.93 -9.52
CA GLY A 178 -7.22 4.03 -10.51
C GLY A 178 -7.74 2.59 -10.53
N VAL A 179 -8.77 2.23 -9.74
CA VAL A 179 -9.34 0.87 -9.70
C VAL A 179 -10.82 0.90 -10.09
N THR A 180 -11.21 -0.03 -10.96
CA THR A 180 -12.61 -0.27 -11.34
C THR A 180 -12.91 -1.76 -11.34
N HIS A 181 -14.19 -2.13 -11.35
CA HIS A 181 -14.63 -3.53 -11.31
C HIS A 181 -15.13 -3.97 -12.69
N ARG A 182 -14.73 -5.15 -13.13
CA ARG A 182 -15.20 -5.77 -14.38
C ARG A 182 -15.56 -7.22 -14.14
N ALA A 183 -16.66 -7.67 -14.72
CA ALA A 183 -17.01 -9.09 -14.69
C ALA A 183 -15.94 -9.92 -15.42
N VAL A 184 -15.43 -10.95 -14.77
CA VAL A 184 -14.46 -11.91 -15.31
C VAL A 184 -15.01 -13.32 -15.20
N ARG A 185 -14.55 -14.21 -16.09
CA ARG A 185 -14.67 -15.66 -15.90
C ARG A 185 -13.28 -16.26 -15.94
N ARG A 186 -12.94 -17.11 -14.98
CA ARG A 186 -11.62 -17.74 -14.87
C ARG A 186 -11.68 -19.21 -15.28
N PHE A 187 -10.64 -19.67 -15.96
CA PHE A 187 -10.41 -21.10 -16.19
C PHE A 187 -9.51 -21.67 -15.09
N ASP A 188 -9.87 -22.84 -14.59
CA ASP A 188 -9.04 -23.66 -13.70
C ASP A 188 -8.82 -25.01 -14.38
N GLY A 189 -7.68 -25.14 -15.08
CA GLY A 189 -7.47 -26.20 -16.07
C GLY A 189 -8.53 -26.13 -17.16
N ASP A 190 -9.33 -27.19 -17.31
CA ASP A 190 -10.39 -27.30 -18.31
C ASP A 190 -11.76 -26.75 -17.84
N THR A 191 -11.85 -26.27 -16.59
CA THR A 191 -13.14 -25.84 -16.01
C THR A 191 -13.30 -24.33 -16.06
N LEU A 192 -14.34 -23.85 -16.75
CA LEU A 192 -14.75 -22.45 -16.72
C LEU A 192 -15.59 -22.16 -15.46
N ARG A 193 -15.10 -21.28 -14.59
CA ARG A 193 -15.81 -20.85 -13.36
C ARG A 193 -16.93 -19.85 -13.68
N ALA A 194 -17.85 -19.69 -12.73
CA ALA A 194 -18.90 -18.67 -12.79
C ALA A 194 -18.31 -17.25 -12.89
N ALA A 195 -19.10 -16.31 -13.40
CA ALA A 195 -18.67 -14.92 -13.48
C ALA A 195 -18.55 -14.31 -12.08
N GLU A 196 -17.47 -13.57 -11.85
CA GLU A 196 -17.20 -12.82 -10.62
C GLU A 196 -16.67 -11.42 -10.97
N ASP A 197 -16.68 -10.50 -10.01
CA ASP A 197 -16.08 -9.18 -10.20
C ASP A 197 -14.57 -9.23 -9.97
N ASP A 198 -13.81 -8.69 -10.91
CA ASP A 198 -12.37 -8.49 -10.81
C ASP A 198 -12.02 -7.02 -10.72
N ARG A 199 -10.96 -6.72 -9.98
CA ARG A 199 -10.39 -5.38 -9.89
C ARG A 199 -9.43 -5.16 -11.04
N VAL A 200 -9.70 -4.15 -11.85
CA VAL A 200 -8.91 -3.80 -13.03
C VAL A 200 -8.43 -2.36 -12.90
N ALA A 201 -7.22 -2.10 -13.40
CA ALA A 201 -6.69 -0.74 -13.46
C ALA A 201 -7.55 0.12 -14.39
N VAL A 202 -7.86 1.34 -13.96
CA VAL A 202 -8.50 2.33 -14.82
C VAL A 202 -7.46 2.92 -15.77
N GLU A 203 -7.81 2.98 -17.04
CA GLU A 203 -7.05 3.61 -18.11
C GLU A 203 -7.97 4.64 -18.80
N GLU A 204 -7.62 5.92 -18.68
CA GLU A 204 -8.38 7.04 -19.25
C GLU A 204 -7.45 7.99 -20.00
N PRO A 205 -7.90 8.61 -21.10
CA PRO A 205 -7.10 9.60 -21.81
C PRO A 205 -6.97 10.88 -20.97
N LEU A 206 -5.78 11.48 -20.95
CA LEU A 206 -5.55 12.83 -20.47
C LEU A 206 -4.95 13.66 -21.60
N GLU A 207 -5.69 14.68 -22.03
CA GLU A 207 -5.20 15.71 -22.94
C GLU A 207 -4.59 16.87 -22.14
N ILE A 208 -3.33 17.18 -22.42
CA ILE A 208 -2.60 18.31 -21.84
C ILE A 208 -2.64 19.45 -22.84
N ARG A 209 -3.16 20.61 -22.41
CA ARG A 209 -3.19 21.85 -23.20
C ARG A 209 -2.30 22.91 -22.60
N VAL A 210 -1.72 23.75 -23.44
CA VAL A 210 -1.01 24.96 -23.01
C VAL A 210 -1.63 26.15 -23.71
N ASN A 211 -2.17 27.12 -22.96
CA ASN A 211 -2.89 28.28 -23.50
C ASN A 211 -3.99 27.89 -24.52
N GLY A 212 -4.70 26.80 -24.25
CA GLY A 212 -5.76 26.25 -25.10
C GLY A 212 -5.28 25.33 -26.23
N ASP A 213 -3.99 25.32 -26.55
CA ASP A 213 -3.44 24.47 -27.60
C ASP A 213 -3.13 23.05 -27.10
N PRO A 214 -3.63 21.97 -27.74
CA PRO A 214 -3.35 20.61 -27.33
C PRO A 214 -1.89 20.24 -27.58
N VAL A 215 -1.19 19.85 -26.52
CA VAL A 215 0.23 19.49 -26.56
C VAL A 215 0.43 17.99 -26.70
N ALA A 216 -0.28 17.21 -25.89
CA ALA A 216 -0.18 15.76 -25.88
C ALA A 216 -1.45 15.11 -25.33
N THR A 217 -1.71 13.87 -25.75
CA THR A 217 -2.72 13.01 -25.14
C THR A 217 -2.06 11.70 -24.73
N THR A 218 -2.20 11.32 -23.47
CA THR A 218 -1.65 10.07 -22.92
C THR A 218 -2.75 9.24 -22.25
N MET A 219 -2.64 7.91 -22.29
CA MET A 219 -3.51 7.03 -21.53
C MET A 219 -2.93 6.85 -20.14
N ARG A 220 -3.65 7.27 -19.10
CA ARG A 220 -3.17 7.32 -17.71
C ARG A 220 -4.04 6.52 -16.77
N THR A 221 -3.56 6.31 -15.56
CA THR A 221 -4.39 5.92 -14.42
C THR A 221 -4.86 7.17 -13.65
N PRO A 222 -6.18 7.36 -13.45
CA PRO A 222 -6.73 8.54 -12.79
C PRO A 222 -6.13 8.96 -11.46
N GLY A 223 -5.71 10.23 -11.38
CA GLY A 223 -5.09 10.86 -10.21
C GLY A 223 -3.66 11.35 -10.47
N HIS A 224 -3.28 12.42 -9.75
CA HIS A 224 -1.99 13.12 -9.88
C HIS A 224 -1.74 13.68 -11.30
N ASP A 225 -2.78 14.29 -11.89
CA ASP A 225 -2.71 14.86 -13.26
C ASP A 225 -1.82 16.07 -13.38
N ARG A 226 -1.77 16.89 -12.32
CA ARG A 226 -0.90 18.06 -12.27
C ARG A 226 0.56 17.62 -12.35
N GLU A 227 0.90 16.60 -11.58
CA GLU A 227 2.22 15.99 -11.58
C GLU A 227 2.54 15.35 -12.93
N LEU A 228 1.62 14.59 -13.52
CA LEU A 228 1.79 13.99 -14.84
C LEU A 228 2.08 15.06 -15.91
N ALA A 229 1.26 16.11 -15.97
CA ALA A 229 1.42 17.14 -16.99
C ALA A 229 2.70 17.96 -16.80
N VAL A 230 3.00 18.38 -15.56
CA VAL A 230 4.24 19.13 -15.27
C VAL A 230 5.47 18.29 -15.58
N GLY A 231 5.47 17.02 -15.18
CA GLY A 231 6.59 16.12 -15.45
C GLY A 231 6.78 15.86 -16.93
N PHE A 232 5.69 15.66 -17.67
CA PHE A 232 5.73 15.52 -19.13
C PHE A 232 6.32 16.77 -19.79
N LEU A 233 5.77 17.96 -19.52
CA LEU A 233 6.24 19.22 -20.11
C LEU A 233 7.71 19.50 -19.76
N PHE A 234 8.12 19.21 -18.53
CA PHE A 234 9.49 19.38 -18.08
C PHE A 234 10.47 18.40 -18.75
N ALA A 235 10.09 17.12 -18.83
CA ALA A 235 10.88 16.08 -19.48
C ALA A 235 11.07 16.34 -20.98
N GLU A 236 10.04 16.84 -21.65
CA GLU A 236 10.09 17.26 -23.06
C GLU A 236 10.87 18.57 -23.26
N GLY A 237 11.15 19.30 -22.17
CA GLY A 237 11.80 20.60 -22.20
C GLY A 237 10.92 21.72 -22.77
N ILE A 238 9.60 21.55 -22.70
CA ILE A 238 8.61 22.59 -22.97
C ILE A 238 8.52 23.55 -21.77
N LEU A 239 8.63 22.98 -20.56
CA LEU A 239 8.75 23.70 -19.29
C LEU A 239 10.21 23.63 -18.81
N GLU A 240 10.83 24.77 -18.53
CA GLU A 240 12.21 24.82 -18.01
C GLU A 240 12.26 24.78 -16.48
N ASP A 241 11.36 25.49 -15.80
CA ASP A 241 11.31 25.54 -14.35
C ASP A 241 9.86 25.53 -13.83
N GLY A 242 9.66 25.11 -12.58
CA GLY A 242 8.36 25.22 -11.91
C GLY A 242 7.89 26.66 -11.73
N ASP A 243 8.79 27.64 -11.72
CA ASP A 243 8.44 29.08 -11.66
C ASP A 243 7.77 29.58 -12.97
N ASP A 244 7.97 28.88 -14.10
CA ASP A 244 7.34 29.22 -15.39
C ASP A 244 5.87 28.77 -15.46
N LEU A 245 5.40 28.07 -14.43
CA LEU A 245 4.04 27.57 -14.31
C LEU A 245 3.13 28.59 -13.61
N GLY A 246 2.05 29.01 -14.28
CA GLY A 246 1.07 29.94 -13.74
C GLY A 246 -0.10 29.24 -13.05
N SER A 247 -0.93 28.52 -13.82
CA SER A 247 -2.08 27.79 -13.28
C SER A 247 -2.34 26.46 -13.98
N LEU A 248 -2.95 25.53 -13.25
CA LEU A 248 -3.28 24.17 -13.69
C LEU A 248 -4.69 23.80 -13.25
N PHE A 249 -5.58 23.52 -14.21
CA PHE A 249 -6.96 23.18 -13.92
C PHE A 249 -7.54 22.21 -14.94
N HIS A 250 -8.47 21.37 -14.50
CA HIS A 250 -9.25 20.53 -15.41
C HIS A 250 -10.32 21.36 -16.09
N CYS A 251 -10.54 21.12 -17.38
CA CYS A 251 -11.64 21.73 -18.13
C CYS A 251 -12.96 20.99 -17.89
N GLY A 252 -14.07 21.71 -18.08
CA GLY A 252 -15.44 21.20 -17.96
C GLY A 252 -16.02 21.30 -16.54
N HIS A 253 -17.21 20.72 -16.35
CA HIS A 253 -17.91 20.65 -15.05
C HIS A 253 -18.13 19.20 -14.57
N PRO A 254 -18.19 18.96 -13.25
CA PRO A 254 -18.56 17.65 -12.71
C PRO A 254 -19.84 17.10 -13.34
N GLY A 255 -19.75 15.95 -14.00
CA GLY A 255 -20.87 15.28 -14.67
C GLY A 255 -20.93 15.45 -16.19
N GLU A 256 -20.07 16.28 -16.77
CA GLU A 256 -19.90 16.35 -18.23
C GLU A 256 -19.01 15.21 -18.75
N GLU A 257 -19.31 14.72 -19.96
CA GLU A 257 -18.48 13.73 -20.63
C GLU A 257 -17.08 14.30 -20.91
N GLY A 258 -16.02 13.62 -20.45
CA GLY A 258 -14.64 14.10 -20.55
C GLY A 258 -14.19 15.04 -19.43
N TYR A 259 -15.05 15.37 -18.45
CA TYR A 259 -14.62 16.11 -17.25
C TYR A 259 -13.53 15.35 -16.50
N GLY A 260 -12.39 16.01 -16.26
CA GLY A 260 -11.20 15.40 -15.65
C GLY A 260 -10.18 14.80 -16.62
N ASN A 261 -10.48 14.79 -17.93
CA ASN A 261 -9.60 14.23 -18.98
C ASN A 261 -8.95 15.29 -19.88
N VAL A 262 -9.19 16.56 -19.61
CA VAL A 262 -8.44 17.68 -20.20
C VAL A 262 -7.84 18.50 -19.06
N LEU A 263 -6.53 18.73 -19.11
CA LEU A 263 -5.81 19.58 -18.16
C LEU A 263 -5.22 20.78 -18.91
N GLU A 264 -5.66 21.96 -18.52
CA GLU A 264 -5.18 23.24 -19.03
C GLU A 264 -3.98 23.71 -18.20
N VAL A 265 -2.90 24.08 -18.90
CA VAL A 265 -1.67 24.62 -18.34
C VAL A 265 -1.53 26.06 -18.83
N VAL A 266 -1.56 27.00 -17.90
CA VAL A 266 -1.33 28.41 -18.20
C VAL A 266 0.07 28.78 -17.69
N PRO A 267 0.97 29.29 -18.54
CA PRO A 267 2.29 29.76 -18.12
C PRO A 267 2.20 30.93 -17.14
N ALA A 268 3.25 31.11 -16.34
CA ALA A 268 3.39 32.28 -15.48
C ALA A 268 3.48 33.57 -16.31
N ALA A 269 3.18 34.72 -15.69
CA ALA A 269 3.23 36.00 -16.38
C ALA A 269 4.66 36.28 -16.91
N GLY A 270 4.81 36.43 -18.22
CA GLY A 270 6.09 36.67 -18.88
C GLY A 270 6.88 35.40 -19.22
N ALA A 271 6.41 34.22 -18.82
CA ALA A 271 6.99 32.95 -19.25
C ALA A 271 6.46 32.58 -20.64
N VAL A 272 7.34 32.07 -21.50
CA VAL A 272 6.99 31.51 -22.82
C VAL A 272 7.38 30.05 -22.79
N LEU A 273 6.40 29.16 -22.92
CA LEU A 273 6.66 27.73 -23.09
C LEU A 273 6.97 27.48 -24.57
N ASP A 274 8.03 26.69 -24.82
CA ASP A 274 8.51 26.40 -26.17
C ASP A 274 7.56 25.40 -26.86
N LEU A 275 6.49 25.93 -27.47
CA LEU A 275 5.51 25.15 -28.23
C LEU A 275 6.02 24.75 -29.62
N GLU A 276 7.14 25.28 -30.11
CA GLU A 276 7.74 24.79 -31.36
C GLU A 276 8.37 23.41 -31.16
N ARG A 277 8.90 23.12 -29.96
CA ARG A 277 9.21 21.74 -29.54
C ARG A 277 7.97 20.84 -29.54
N VAL A 278 6.80 21.39 -29.23
CA VAL A 278 5.52 20.67 -29.31
C VAL A 278 5.18 20.29 -30.75
N GLU A 279 5.51 21.06 -31.78
CA GLU A 279 5.27 20.65 -33.18
C GLU A 279 6.18 19.49 -33.62
N ALA A 280 7.41 19.43 -33.11
CA ALA A 280 8.31 18.30 -33.30
C ALA A 280 7.82 17.05 -32.54
N THR A 281 7.23 17.23 -31.36
CA THR A 281 6.61 16.18 -30.55
C THR A 281 5.26 15.72 -31.15
N ARG A 282 4.40 16.63 -31.64
CA ARG A 282 3.06 16.38 -32.23
C ARG A 282 3.09 15.41 -33.42
N ARG A 283 4.16 15.39 -34.22
CA ARG A 283 4.30 14.43 -35.34
C ARG A 283 4.66 13.01 -34.88
N GLY A 284 5.04 12.82 -33.61
CA GLY A 284 5.34 11.52 -32.99
C GLY A 284 4.38 11.08 -31.87
N THR A 285 3.64 12.02 -31.28
CA THR A 285 2.77 11.77 -30.10
C THR A 285 1.32 11.41 -30.47
N LEU A 286 1.06 10.99 -31.72
CA LEU A 286 -0.16 10.25 -32.01
C LEU A 286 0.00 8.84 -31.42
N THR A 287 -0.46 8.70 -30.17
CA THR A 287 -0.75 7.43 -29.47
C THR A 287 0.44 6.48 -29.28
N THR A 288 1.27 6.69 -28.26
CA THR A 288 2.21 5.64 -27.82
C THR A 288 2.17 5.37 -26.31
N SER A 289 1.17 4.59 -25.89
CA SER A 289 1.29 3.75 -24.69
C SER A 289 2.27 2.57 -24.87
N ALA A 290 2.97 2.43 -26.02
CA ALA A 290 3.64 1.17 -26.35
C ALA A 290 5.04 1.23 -27.00
N CYS A 291 5.41 2.24 -27.80
CA CYS A 291 6.69 2.23 -28.51
C CYS A 291 7.49 3.51 -28.26
N GLY A 292 8.66 3.37 -27.65
CA GLY A 292 9.63 4.46 -27.58
C GLY A 292 10.16 4.79 -28.97
N VAL A 293 10.48 6.07 -29.19
CA VAL A 293 11.12 6.61 -30.40
C VAL A 293 10.22 6.66 -31.65
N CYS A 294 8.89 6.72 -31.51
CA CYS A 294 8.04 7.02 -32.66
C CYS A 294 7.97 8.55 -32.87
N GLY A 295 8.79 9.11 -33.76
CA GLY A 295 8.48 10.40 -34.39
C GLY A 295 9.39 11.60 -34.13
N ARG A 296 10.59 11.41 -33.54
CA ARG A 296 11.63 12.45 -33.57
C ARG A 296 12.59 12.22 -34.77
N ARG A 297 13.05 13.33 -35.36
CA ARG A 297 14.01 13.37 -36.48
C ARG A 297 15.37 12.93 -35.92
N ASP A 298 15.79 11.70 -36.22
CA ASP A 298 17.05 11.05 -35.81
C ASP A 298 17.26 10.78 -34.29
N VAL A 299 17.78 9.60 -33.97
CA VAL A 299 18.15 9.16 -32.62
C VAL A 299 19.39 9.92 -32.13
N ASP A 300 20.30 10.29 -33.03
CA ASP A 300 21.52 11.03 -32.68
C ASP A 300 21.22 12.46 -32.23
N ASP A 301 20.29 13.14 -32.91
CA ASP A 301 19.77 14.46 -32.52
C ASP A 301 19.08 14.37 -31.15
N LEU A 302 18.34 13.28 -30.91
CA LEU A 302 17.67 13.06 -29.65
C LEU A 302 18.66 12.82 -28.49
N MET A 303 19.74 12.08 -28.75
CA MET A 303 20.82 11.90 -27.78
C MET A 303 21.59 13.20 -27.53
N ALA A 304 21.65 14.14 -28.49
CA ALA A 304 22.42 15.38 -28.38
C ALA A 304 21.77 16.46 -27.51
N THR A 305 20.47 16.38 -27.30
CA THR A 305 19.71 17.34 -26.48
C THR A 305 19.79 17.08 -24.98
N CYS A 306 20.34 15.93 -24.56
CA CYS A 306 20.50 15.59 -23.14
C CYS A 306 21.86 16.06 -22.62
N GLU A 307 21.84 17.08 -21.76
CA GLU A 307 23.04 17.54 -21.05
C GLU A 307 23.55 16.46 -20.08
N SER A 308 24.87 16.46 -19.85
CA SER A 308 25.48 15.57 -18.87
C SER A 308 24.98 15.87 -17.46
N VAL A 309 24.61 14.81 -16.74
CA VAL A 309 24.23 14.87 -15.33
C VAL A 309 25.51 14.91 -14.49
N ALA A 310 25.53 15.80 -13.49
CA ALA A 310 26.66 15.91 -12.59
C ALA A 310 26.97 14.56 -11.90
N PRO A 311 28.22 14.34 -11.44
CA PRO A 311 28.62 13.12 -10.75
C PRO A 311 27.75 12.77 -9.53
N GLY A 312 27.14 13.73 -8.84
CA GLY A 312 26.33 13.42 -7.66
C GLY A 312 27.12 12.70 -6.56
N PRO A 313 26.45 12.13 -5.54
CA PRO A 313 27.10 11.40 -4.47
C PRO A 313 27.47 9.97 -4.90
N VAL A 314 28.54 9.43 -4.32
CA VAL A 314 28.86 8.01 -4.41
C VAL A 314 27.90 7.23 -3.50
N LEU A 315 27.28 6.17 -4.03
CA LEU A 315 26.31 5.35 -3.32
C LEU A 315 26.88 3.98 -3.00
N SER A 316 26.46 3.41 -1.87
CA SER A 316 26.70 1.99 -1.62
C SER A 316 25.95 1.14 -2.66
N ALA A 317 26.58 0.08 -3.16
CA ALA A 317 25.91 -0.87 -4.06
C ALA A 317 24.60 -1.43 -3.46
N ARG A 318 24.54 -1.53 -2.12
CA ARG A 318 23.35 -1.94 -1.39
C ARG A 318 22.21 -0.94 -1.53
N THR A 319 22.47 0.37 -1.41
CA THR A 319 21.45 1.41 -1.59
C THR A 319 20.81 1.32 -2.98
N VAL A 320 21.64 1.14 -4.01
CA VAL A 320 21.18 1.00 -5.40
C VAL A 320 20.35 -0.27 -5.58
N ALA A 321 20.83 -1.40 -5.07
CA ALA A 321 20.12 -2.68 -5.23
C ALA A 321 18.80 -2.76 -4.43
N LEU A 322 18.68 -2.02 -3.32
CA LEU A 322 17.46 -1.94 -2.52
C LEU A 322 16.49 -0.84 -2.99
N ALA A 323 16.88 0.00 -3.95
CA ALA A 323 16.07 1.13 -4.40
C ALA A 323 14.68 0.68 -4.90
N THR A 324 14.62 -0.42 -5.65
CA THR A 324 13.36 -0.97 -6.18
C THR A 324 12.48 -1.61 -5.13
N GLU A 325 13.02 -1.98 -3.96
CA GLU A 325 12.22 -2.55 -2.87
C GLU A 325 11.29 -1.52 -2.24
N ARG A 326 11.65 -0.22 -2.34
CA ARG A 326 10.79 0.89 -1.91
C ARG A 326 9.49 0.99 -2.72
N LEU A 327 9.48 0.49 -3.96
CA LEU A 327 8.29 0.51 -4.81
C LEU A 327 7.16 -0.35 -4.22
N ARG A 328 7.47 -1.44 -3.51
CA ARG A 328 6.43 -2.29 -2.91
C ARG A 328 5.55 -1.54 -1.91
N ALA A 329 6.12 -0.59 -1.16
CA ALA A 329 5.40 0.15 -0.13
C ALA A 329 4.39 1.17 -0.69
N ILE A 330 4.46 1.49 -1.99
CA ILE A 330 3.62 2.51 -2.65
C ILE A 330 2.65 1.91 -3.69
N GLN A 331 2.81 0.62 -4.02
CA GLN A 331 2.18 -0.04 -5.17
C GLN A 331 0.75 -0.54 -4.88
N HIS A 332 -0.10 0.31 -4.31
CA HIS A 332 -1.44 -0.08 -3.87
C HIS A 332 -2.36 -0.48 -5.02
N THR A 333 -2.32 0.24 -6.14
CA THR A 333 -3.15 -0.05 -7.32
C THR A 333 -2.65 -1.34 -7.98
N PHE A 334 -1.33 -1.54 -8.06
CA PHE A 334 -0.76 -2.79 -8.56
C PHE A 334 -1.11 -4.00 -7.69
N GLU A 335 -1.08 -3.87 -6.35
CA GLU A 335 -1.51 -4.94 -5.44
C GLU A 335 -2.96 -5.38 -5.68
N LEU A 336 -3.82 -4.45 -6.09
CA LEU A 336 -5.23 -4.71 -6.33
C LEU A 336 -5.54 -5.22 -7.74
N THR A 337 -4.75 -4.80 -8.75
CA THR A 337 -5.11 -4.97 -10.17
C THR A 337 -4.07 -5.71 -10.99
N GLY A 338 -2.81 -5.74 -10.55
CA GLY A 338 -1.66 -6.20 -11.33
C GLY A 338 -1.37 -5.40 -12.60
N GLY A 339 -2.12 -4.33 -12.88
CA GLY A 339 -2.20 -3.69 -14.20
C GLY A 339 -1.48 -2.36 -14.35
N VAL A 340 -0.66 -1.96 -13.38
CA VAL A 340 0.04 -0.66 -13.41
C VAL A 340 1.55 -0.77 -13.15
N HIS A 341 2.28 0.24 -13.60
CA HIS A 341 3.68 0.47 -13.27
C HIS A 341 3.83 1.46 -12.12
N ALA A 342 5.03 1.53 -11.55
CA ALA A 342 5.39 2.44 -10.49
C ALA A 342 6.79 3.03 -10.72
N ALA A 343 6.95 4.27 -10.29
CA ALA A 343 8.24 4.94 -10.21
C ALA A 343 8.40 5.62 -8.85
N ALA A 344 9.64 5.79 -8.41
CA ALA A 344 9.98 6.50 -7.20
C ALA A 344 11.30 7.25 -7.34
N ALA A 345 11.35 8.47 -6.81
CA ALA A 345 12.59 9.22 -6.60
C ALA A 345 13.03 9.09 -5.14
N LEU A 346 14.30 8.76 -4.94
CA LEU A 346 14.93 8.60 -3.63
C LEU A 346 16.12 9.56 -3.48
N ASP A 347 16.43 9.95 -2.25
CA ASP A 347 17.69 10.63 -1.94
C ASP A 347 18.88 9.65 -1.85
N ALA A 348 20.06 10.18 -1.56
CA ALA A 348 21.30 9.40 -1.42
C ALA A 348 21.27 8.39 -0.24
N HIS A 349 20.37 8.59 0.73
CA HIS A 349 20.16 7.70 1.87
C HIS A 349 19.06 6.65 1.60
N GLY A 350 18.43 6.69 0.43
CA GLY A 350 17.33 5.81 0.06
C GLY A 350 15.99 6.17 0.73
N ALA A 351 15.85 7.41 1.21
CA ALA A 351 14.58 7.96 1.67
C ALA A 351 13.71 8.35 0.47
N LEU A 352 12.41 8.14 0.58
CA LEU A 352 11.45 8.38 -0.50
C LEU A 352 11.13 9.87 -0.61
N LEU A 353 11.34 10.46 -1.78
CA LEU A 353 11.03 11.87 -2.07
C LEU A 353 9.69 12.03 -2.81
N ALA A 354 9.46 11.19 -3.83
CA ALA A 354 8.23 11.17 -4.62
C ALA A 354 7.99 9.77 -5.20
N ALA A 355 6.72 9.40 -5.37
CA ALA A 355 6.34 8.06 -5.80
C ALA A 355 4.93 8.02 -6.38
N HIS A 356 4.78 7.44 -7.57
CA HIS A 356 3.48 7.35 -8.23
C HIS A 356 3.33 6.07 -9.05
N GLU A 357 2.07 5.66 -9.20
CA GLU A 357 1.64 4.57 -10.09
C GLU A 357 0.93 5.11 -11.33
N ASP A 358 1.06 4.37 -12.43
CA ASP A 358 0.31 4.60 -13.67
C ASP A 358 0.34 3.36 -14.56
N VAL A 359 -0.72 3.12 -15.35
CA VAL A 359 -0.76 2.09 -16.39
C VAL A 359 0.43 2.20 -17.36
N GLY A 360 0.86 3.44 -17.65
CA GLY A 360 2.07 3.72 -18.43
C GLY A 360 3.31 3.88 -17.55
N ARG A 361 4.37 3.10 -17.80
CA ARG A 361 5.65 3.26 -17.07
C ARG A 361 6.27 4.66 -17.23
N HIS A 362 6.05 5.30 -18.37
CA HIS A 362 6.55 6.65 -18.65
C HIS A 362 5.77 7.69 -17.86
N ASN A 363 4.44 7.58 -17.86
CA ASN A 363 3.56 8.43 -17.05
C ASN A 363 3.87 8.32 -15.55
N ALA A 364 4.20 7.12 -15.06
CA ALA A 364 4.61 6.95 -13.66
C ALA A 364 5.87 7.76 -13.33
N VAL A 365 6.86 7.78 -14.25
CA VAL A 365 8.06 8.61 -14.11
C VAL A 365 7.71 10.09 -14.25
N ASP A 366 6.88 10.47 -15.20
CA ASP A 366 6.44 11.86 -15.37
C ASP A 366 5.75 12.38 -14.11
N LYS A 367 4.84 11.62 -13.49
CA LYS A 367 4.26 11.98 -12.19
C LYS A 367 5.32 12.20 -11.11
N VAL A 368 6.34 11.34 -11.03
CA VAL A 368 7.45 11.52 -10.07
C VAL A 368 8.25 12.78 -10.36
N VAL A 369 8.61 13.02 -11.62
CA VAL A 369 9.36 14.23 -12.02
C VAL A 369 8.54 15.49 -11.76
N GLY A 370 7.27 15.50 -12.12
CA GLY A 370 6.39 16.65 -11.89
C GLY A 370 6.15 16.93 -10.42
N ALA A 371 6.03 15.89 -9.57
CA ALA A 371 5.96 16.06 -8.13
C ALA A 371 7.24 16.75 -7.58
N LEU A 372 8.42 16.37 -8.07
CA LEU A 372 9.68 17.01 -7.67
C LEU A 372 9.78 18.47 -8.15
N VAL A 373 9.33 18.76 -9.37
CA VAL A 373 9.32 20.12 -9.94
C VAL A 373 8.35 21.03 -9.17
N LEU A 374 7.11 20.57 -8.96
CA LEU A 374 6.09 21.31 -8.19
C LEU A 374 6.53 21.57 -6.75
N ALA A 375 7.30 20.65 -6.17
CA ALA A 375 7.84 20.78 -4.83
C ALA A 375 9.13 21.62 -4.76
N GLY A 376 9.67 22.07 -5.91
CA GLY A 376 10.90 22.86 -6.00
C GLY A 376 12.20 22.09 -5.74
N ALA A 377 12.12 20.75 -5.70
CA ALA A 377 13.26 19.85 -5.49
C ALA A 377 14.10 19.66 -6.77
N VAL A 378 13.49 19.86 -7.94
CA VAL A 378 14.14 19.94 -9.24
C VAL A 378 13.89 21.33 -9.82
N ARG A 379 14.95 21.99 -10.28
CA ARG A 379 14.95 23.35 -10.86
C ARG A 379 15.80 23.39 -12.12
N SER A 380 15.58 24.42 -12.94
CA SER A 380 16.46 24.76 -14.07
C SER A 380 17.91 24.94 -13.60
N PRO A 381 18.93 24.60 -14.40
CA PRO A 381 20.35 24.75 -14.04
C PRO A 381 20.74 26.18 -13.59
N ARG A 382 19.95 27.19 -13.96
CA ARG A 382 20.18 28.60 -13.61
C ARG A 382 19.65 28.99 -12.22
N ARG A 383 18.88 28.13 -11.56
CA ARG A 383 18.24 28.41 -10.25
C ARG A 383 18.60 27.34 -9.23
N LEU A 384 18.86 27.78 -8.00
CA LEU A 384 19.10 26.86 -6.89
C LEU A 384 17.76 26.30 -6.37
N PRO A 385 17.75 25.04 -5.88
CA PRO A 385 16.58 24.48 -5.18
C PRO A 385 16.11 25.39 -4.06
N THR A 386 14.79 25.50 -3.88
CA THR A 386 14.20 26.34 -2.84
C THR A 386 14.04 25.50 -1.55
N PRO A 387 14.52 25.95 -0.38
CA PRO A 387 14.25 25.27 0.89
C PRO A 387 12.73 25.15 1.14
N PRO A 388 12.22 24.10 1.82
CA PRO A 388 12.91 23.28 2.83
C PRO A 388 13.28 21.87 2.35
N PHE A 389 13.51 21.63 1.04
CA PHE A 389 13.89 20.28 0.61
C PHE A 389 15.24 19.86 1.20
N PRO A 390 15.29 18.84 2.09
CA PRO A 390 16.51 18.51 2.81
C PRO A 390 17.52 17.72 1.98
N ALA A 391 17.10 17.14 0.84
CA ALA A 391 17.91 16.23 0.05
C ALA A 391 17.57 16.26 -1.45
N ALA A 392 18.60 16.15 -2.30
CA ALA A 392 18.47 16.13 -3.75
C ALA A 392 18.01 14.74 -4.26
N PRO A 393 17.13 14.69 -5.29
CA PRO A 393 16.77 13.43 -5.93
C PRO A 393 18.00 12.79 -6.56
N THR A 394 18.33 11.59 -6.10
CA THR A 394 19.58 10.91 -6.42
C THR A 394 19.33 9.61 -7.20
N VAL A 395 18.28 8.87 -6.86
CA VAL A 395 17.95 7.59 -7.50
C VAL A 395 16.52 7.61 -8.03
N LEU A 396 16.34 7.27 -9.30
CA LEU A 396 15.04 6.97 -9.91
C LEU A 396 14.87 5.45 -9.98
N ALA A 397 13.97 4.90 -9.18
CA ALA A 397 13.59 3.49 -9.22
C ALA A 397 12.33 3.29 -10.06
N VAL A 398 12.33 2.32 -10.98
CA VAL A 398 11.17 2.00 -11.84
C VAL A 398 10.83 0.50 -11.82
N SER A 399 9.53 0.18 -11.81
CA SER A 399 9.07 -1.22 -11.84
C SER A 399 9.12 -1.85 -13.23
N GLY A 400 9.12 -1.02 -14.28
CA GLY A 400 9.19 -1.43 -15.68
C GLY A 400 10.61 -1.65 -16.21
N ARG A 401 10.72 -1.75 -17.55
CA ARG A 401 11.99 -1.73 -18.28
C ARG A 401 12.58 -0.32 -18.31
N ALA A 402 13.91 -0.22 -18.24
CA ALA A 402 14.61 1.04 -18.51
C ALA A 402 14.76 1.24 -20.03
N SER A 403 13.85 2.02 -20.61
CA SER A 403 13.94 2.47 -22.02
C SER A 403 14.65 3.82 -22.13
N PHE A 404 15.05 4.19 -23.36
CA PHE A 404 15.65 5.49 -23.68
C PHE A 404 14.94 6.66 -22.98
N GLU A 405 13.62 6.76 -23.15
CA GLU A 405 12.78 7.81 -22.58
C GLU A 405 12.84 7.88 -21.04
N ILE A 406 13.04 6.74 -20.35
CA ILE A 406 13.16 6.72 -18.88
C ILE A 406 14.47 7.36 -18.46
N VAL A 407 15.55 7.05 -19.17
CA VAL A 407 16.88 7.64 -18.92
C VAL A 407 16.89 9.12 -19.32
N GLN A 408 16.22 9.50 -20.42
CA GLN A 408 16.06 10.90 -20.82
C GLN A 408 15.34 11.71 -19.74
N LYS A 409 14.20 11.21 -19.25
CA LYS A 409 13.44 11.85 -18.16
C LYS A 409 14.28 12.01 -16.90
N ALA A 410 15.03 10.98 -16.51
CA ALA A 410 15.96 11.04 -15.37
C ALA A 410 17.06 12.09 -15.58
N ALA A 411 17.67 12.12 -16.76
CA ALA A 411 18.73 13.07 -17.10
C ALA A 411 18.23 14.52 -17.11
N ARG A 412 17.05 14.76 -17.69
CA ARG A 412 16.37 16.08 -17.66
C ARG A 412 16.05 16.51 -16.23
N ALA A 413 15.61 15.59 -15.38
CA ALA A 413 15.41 15.81 -13.94
C ALA A 413 16.72 15.81 -13.12
N ARG A 414 17.88 15.65 -13.77
CA ARG A 414 19.22 15.66 -13.17
C ARG A 414 19.39 14.59 -12.09
N ILE A 415 18.69 13.46 -12.23
CA ILE A 415 18.79 12.31 -11.33
C ILE A 415 19.91 11.40 -11.84
N PRO A 416 21.04 11.27 -11.10
CA PRO A 416 22.26 10.62 -11.60
C PRO A 416 22.17 9.09 -11.66
N VAL A 417 21.21 8.45 -10.98
CA VAL A 417 21.10 6.98 -10.93
C VAL A 417 19.70 6.54 -11.33
N VAL A 418 19.62 5.58 -12.26
CA VAL A 418 18.38 4.91 -12.67
C VAL A 418 18.48 3.43 -12.33
N VAL A 419 17.49 2.92 -11.60
CA VAL A 419 17.42 1.51 -11.20
C VAL A 419 16.09 0.92 -11.67
N SER A 420 16.14 -0.17 -12.43
CA SER A 420 14.95 -0.85 -12.93
C SER A 420 14.82 -2.28 -12.42
N VAL A 421 13.58 -2.70 -12.17
CA VAL A 421 13.23 -4.08 -11.79
C VAL A 421 13.41 -5.06 -12.96
N SER A 422 13.28 -4.57 -14.20
CA SER A 422 13.38 -5.35 -15.44
C SER A 422 14.64 -5.00 -16.24
N ALA A 423 14.69 -5.38 -17.52
CA ALA A 423 15.83 -5.16 -18.41
C ALA A 423 15.96 -3.69 -18.87
N ALA A 424 17.18 -3.32 -19.27
CA ALA A 424 17.46 -2.09 -20.01
C ALA A 424 17.58 -2.36 -21.53
N SER A 425 17.19 -1.40 -22.38
CA SER A 425 17.45 -1.46 -23.83
C SER A 425 18.84 -0.91 -24.19
N SER A 426 19.40 -1.33 -25.33
CA SER A 426 20.69 -0.82 -25.84
C SER A 426 20.73 0.72 -25.87
N LEU A 427 19.73 1.33 -26.50
CA LEU A 427 19.66 2.79 -26.61
C LEU A 427 19.53 3.51 -25.26
N ALA A 428 19.01 2.84 -24.22
CA ALA A 428 18.99 3.39 -22.87
C ALA A 428 20.38 3.38 -22.24
N ILE A 429 21.16 2.33 -22.50
CA ILE A 429 22.56 2.21 -22.06
C ILE A 429 23.40 3.27 -22.76
N ASP A 430 23.23 3.45 -24.07
CA ASP A 430 23.98 4.45 -24.84
C ASP A 430 23.70 5.87 -24.36
N LEU A 431 22.43 6.21 -24.12
CA LEU A 431 22.07 7.50 -23.52
C LEU A 431 22.63 7.65 -22.11
N ALA A 432 22.57 6.60 -21.28
CA ALA A 432 23.10 6.65 -19.93
C ALA A 432 24.62 6.88 -19.91
N LEU A 433 25.38 6.26 -20.82
CA LEU A 433 26.81 6.55 -21.00
C LEU A 433 27.04 8.01 -21.37
N ARG A 434 26.32 8.52 -22.37
CA ARG A 434 26.48 9.90 -22.86
C ARG A 434 26.09 10.95 -21.83
N ALA A 435 24.96 10.76 -21.16
CA ALA A 435 24.48 11.66 -20.11
C ALA A 435 25.26 11.48 -18.80
N GLY A 436 26.12 10.46 -18.69
CA GLY A 436 26.79 10.12 -17.45
C GLY A 436 25.80 9.72 -16.37
N VAL A 437 24.74 8.97 -16.67
CA VAL A 437 23.81 8.39 -15.69
C VAL A 437 24.26 6.97 -15.36
N THR A 438 24.25 6.60 -14.08
CA THR A 438 24.45 5.20 -13.65
C THR A 438 23.15 4.43 -13.89
N LEU A 439 23.19 3.44 -14.77
CA LEU A 439 22.05 2.62 -15.12
C LEU A 439 22.20 1.20 -14.55
N ALA A 440 21.29 0.83 -13.66
CA ALA A 440 21.18 -0.51 -13.11
C ALA A 440 19.84 -1.15 -13.51
N ALA A 441 19.86 -2.45 -13.82
CA ALA A 441 18.68 -3.21 -14.20
C ALA A 441 18.64 -4.56 -13.47
N PHE A 442 17.51 -5.28 -13.61
CA PHE A 442 17.26 -6.53 -12.88
C PHE A 442 17.41 -6.40 -11.36
N SER A 443 17.08 -5.22 -10.81
CA SER A 443 17.27 -4.94 -9.38
C SER A 443 16.22 -5.65 -8.52
N ARG A 444 16.62 -6.72 -7.84
CA ARG A 444 15.77 -7.56 -6.98
C ARG A 444 16.59 -8.21 -5.86
N ASN A 445 16.01 -8.29 -4.66
CA ASN A 445 16.58 -9.00 -3.51
C ASN A 445 18.03 -8.59 -3.21
N GLY A 446 18.31 -7.28 -3.21
CA GLY A 446 19.65 -6.74 -2.99
C GLY A 446 20.69 -7.04 -4.07
N ARG A 447 20.29 -7.46 -5.28
CA ARG A 447 21.18 -7.67 -6.45
C ARG A 447 20.71 -6.83 -7.63
N CYS A 448 21.64 -6.39 -8.49
CA CYS A 448 21.35 -5.71 -9.76
C CYS A 448 22.51 -5.89 -10.76
N ASN A 449 22.24 -5.63 -12.04
CA ASN A 449 23.25 -5.54 -13.10
C ASN A 449 23.49 -4.06 -13.42
N VAL A 450 24.73 -3.58 -13.29
CA VAL A 450 25.10 -2.19 -13.58
C VAL A 450 25.73 -2.12 -14.95
N TYR A 451 25.20 -1.25 -15.82
CA TYR A 451 25.63 -1.11 -17.20
C TYR A 451 26.56 0.08 -17.43
N THR A 452 26.43 1.15 -16.65
CA THR A 452 27.11 2.44 -16.90
C THR A 452 27.53 3.12 -15.61
N ALA A 453 28.55 3.99 -15.70
CA ALA A 453 29.02 4.89 -14.63
C ALA A 453 29.14 4.22 -13.24
N THR A 454 29.92 3.14 -13.18
CA THR A 454 30.18 2.35 -11.97
C THR A 454 31.05 3.10 -10.95
N ASP A 455 31.71 4.19 -11.36
CA ASP A 455 32.48 5.10 -10.51
C ASP A 455 31.64 5.76 -9.40
N ARG A 456 30.31 5.82 -9.58
CA ARG A 456 29.37 6.28 -8.54
C ARG A 456 28.97 5.21 -7.52
N LEU A 457 29.50 3.99 -7.64
CA LEU A 457 29.19 2.89 -6.74
C LEU A 457 30.42 2.57 -5.90
N GLU A 458 30.28 2.67 -4.58
CA GLU A 458 31.28 2.13 -3.67
C GLU A 458 31.35 0.60 -3.88
N PRO A 459 32.51 0.05 -4.27
CA PRO A 459 32.70 -1.39 -4.27
C PRO A 459 32.58 -1.88 -2.83
N GLN A 460 31.79 -2.94 -2.60
CA GLN A 460 31.89 -3.62 -1.31
C GLN A 460 33.32 -4.17 -1.18
N PRO A 461 33.99 -4.01 -0.02
CA PRO A 461 35.18 -4.80 0.25
C PRO A 461 34.77 -6.27 0.11
N GLN A 462 35.42 -7.00 -0.79
CA GLN A 462 35.24 -8.44 -0.83
C GLN A 462 35.62 -8.98 0.55
N PRO A 463 34.81 -9.88 1.16
CA PRO A 463 35.26 -10.57 2.36
C PRO A 463 36.60 -11.23 2.03
N SER A 464 37.65 -10.78 2.72
CA SER A 464 39.00 -11.28 2.54
C SER A 464 39.05 -12.77 2.85
N GLY A 465 39.37 -13.57 1.83
CA GLY A 465 40.01 -14.88 2.00
C GLY A 465 39.09 -16.09 2.03
N PHE A 466 38.99 -16.77 0.89
CA PHE A 466 39.34 -18.19 0.87
C PHE A 466 40.73 -18.29 0.23
N PRO A 467 41.72 -18.96 0.84
CA PRO A 467 43.01 -19.15 0.21
C PRO A 467 42.82 -20.05 -1.02
N HIS A 468 43.06 -19.49 -2.20
CA HIS A 468 43.37 -20.28 -3.37
C HIS A 468 44.74 -20.94 -3.14
N ASP A 469 44.74 -22.19 -2.69
CA ASP A 469 45.88 -23.07 -2.90
C ASP A 469 45.37 -24.49 -3.18
N PHE A 470 45.01 -24.73 -4.44
CA PHE A 470 45.11 -26.06 -5.03
C PHE A 470 46.15 -25.95 -6.14
N ARG A 471 47.43 -26.05 -5.75
CA ARG A 471 48.47 -26.51 -6.66
C ARG A 471 48.12 -27.93 -7.05
N HIS A 472 47.85 -28.13 -8.33
CA HIS A 472 47.87 -29.44 -8.95
C HIS A 472 49.31 -29.99 -8.82
N ASP A 473 49.48 -31.06 -8.04
CA ASP A 473 50.66 -31.91 -8.08
C ASP A 473 50.44 -32.96 -9.19
N PRO A 474 51.22 -32.96 -10.29
CA PRO A 474 51.10 -33.95 -11.35
C PRO A 474 52.04 -35.12 -11.07
N ALA A 475 51.78 -35.89 -10.00
CA ALA A 475 52.39 -37.20 -9.79
C ALA A 475 51.64 -38.01 -8.72
N ARG A 476 50.58 -38.72 -9.12
CA ARG A 476 50.21 -40.05 -8.62
C ARG A 476 48.95 -40.58 -9.30
#